data_AF-A0A519ZDD3-F1
#
_entry.id   AF-A0A519ZDD3-F1
#
_cell.length_a   1.000
_cell.length_b   1.000
_cell.length_c   1.000
_cell.angle_alpha   90.00
_cell.angle_beta   90.00
_cell.angle_gamma   90.00
#
_symmetry.space_group_name_H-M   'P 1'
#
loop_
_entity.id
_entity.type
_entity.pdbx_description
1 polymer ?
#
loop_
_entity_poly.entity_id
_entity_poly.type
_entity_poly.pdbx_seq_one_letter_code
_entity_poly.pdbx_strand_id
1 'polypeptide(L)' 'MSTPKTLLIVYHSMTGGTRQMAEAVQAGAAAEEGVAVRLLHAAQAHGHA' A
#
# COMPACT_ATOMS: atom_id res chain seq x y z
N MET A 1 0.29 -10.31 -22.37
CA MET A 1 -0.12 -9.42 -21.26
C MET A 1 0.63 -9.87 -20.03
N SER A 2 1.44 -9.00 -19.42
CA SER A 2 2.22 -9.29 -18.21
C SER A 2 1.35 -9.17 -16.97
N THR A 3 1.47 -10.12 -16.02
CA THR A 3 0.78 -10.05 -14.73
C THR A 3 1.29 -8.83 -13.93
N PRO A 4 0.40 -7.98 -13.41
CA PRO A 4 0.81 -6.80 -12.65
C PRO A 4 1.52 -7.20 -11.35
N LYS A 5 2.60 -6.50 -11.01
CA LYS A 5 3.30 -6.69 -9.74
C LYS A 5 2.44 -6.14 -8.61
N THR A 6 2.32 -6.89 -7.51
CA THR A 6 1.60 -6.39 -6.34
C THR A 6 2.56 -5.67 -5.40
N LEU A 7 2.26 -4.40 -5.10
CA LEU A 7 2.94 -3.62 -4.07
C LEU A 7 2.06 -3.54 -2.82
N LEU A 8 2.54 -4.10 -1.71
CA LEU A 8 1.89 -3.99 -0.41
C LEU A 8 2.56 -2.89 0.42
N ILE A 9 1.79 -1.87 0.78
CA ILE A 9 2.17 -0.81 1.70
C ILE A 9 1.51 -1.12 3.05
N VAL A 10 2.31 -1.36 4.08
CA VAL A 10 1.82 -1.55 5.45
C VAL A 10 2.21 -0.33 6.28
N TYR A 11 1.26 0.29 6.95
CA TYR A 11 1.50 1.45 7.81
C TYR A 11 0.95 1.25 9.21
N HIS A 12 1.55 1.94 10.17
CA HIS A 12 1.05 2.06 11.53
C HIS A 12 1.05 3.55 11.91
N SER A 13 0.01 4.02 12.57
CA SER A 13 -0.05 5.41 13.04
C SER A 13 -0.87 5.52 14.32
N MET A 14 -0.37 6.33 15.27
CA MET A 14 -1.08 6.65 16.50
C MET A 14 -1.98 7.88 16.36
N THR A 15 -1.56 8.87 15.57
CA THR A 15 -2.23 10.17 15.42
C THR A 15 -2.72 10.43 13.99
N GLY A 16 -2.44 9.53 13.05
CA GLY A 16 -2.89 9.64 11.65
C GLY A 16 -1.91 10.31 10.69
N GLY A 17 -0.85 11.00 11.17
CA GLY A 17 0.13 11.65 10.28
C GLY A 17 0.81 10.68 9.31
N THR A 18 1.14 9.47 9.77
CA THR A 18 1.73 8.41 8.92
C THR A 18 0.73 7.88 7.90
N ARG A 19 -0.58 7.93 8.19
CA ARG A 19 -1.62 7.48 7.25
C ARG A 19 -1.66 8.39 6.02
N GLN A 20 -1.63 9.71 6.21
CA GLN A 20 -1.63 10.65 5.09
C GLN A 20 -0.43 10.44 4.16
N MET A 21 0.74 10.19 4.72
CA MET A 21 1.93 9.85 3.92
C MET A 21 1.73 8.52 3.17
N ALA A 22 1.20 7.49 3.82
CA ALA A 22 0.98 6.19 3.19
C ALA A 22 -0.06 6.25 2.06
N GLU A 23 -1.09 7.09 2.19
CA GLU A 23 -2.07 7.38 1.13
C GLU A 23 -1.40 8.10 -0.06
N ALA A 24 -0.50 9.05 0.19
CA ALA A 24 0.25 9.72 -0.88
C ALA A 24 1.17 8.73 -1.64
N VAL A 25 1.85 7.82 -0.93
CA VAL A 25 2.66 6.76 -1.55
C VAL A 25 1.77 5.82 -2.39
N GLN A 26 0.60 5.43 -1.88
CA GLN A 26 -0.36 4.62 -2.63
C GLN A 26 -0.78 5.33 -3.93
N ALA A 27 -1.13 6.62 -3.85
CA ALA A 27 -1.55 7.40 -5.01
C ALA A 27 -0.46 7.50 -6.08
N GLY A 28 0.79 7.74 -5.68
CA GLY A 28 1.93 7.76 -6.60
C GLY A 28 2.18 6.40 -7.24
N ALA A 29 2.18 5.32 -6.46
CA ALA A 29 2.42 3.98 -6.99
C ALA A 29 1.28 3.46 -7.88
N ALA A 30 0.05 3.92 -7.66
CA ALA A 30 -1.10 3.55 -8.50
C ALA A 30 -1.09 4.22 -9.88
N ALA A 31 -0.27 5.25 -10.08
CA ALA A 31 -0.06 5.86 -11.39
C ALA A 31 0.86 5.04 -12.30
N GLU A 32 1.61 4.07 -11.74
CA GLU A 32 2.53 3.22 -12.49
C GLU A 32 1.78 2.07 -13.19
N GLU A 33 1.98 1.94 -14.51
CA GLU A 33 1.39 0.87 -15.28
C GLU A 33 1.94 -0.50 -14.85
N GLY A 34 1.03 -1.47 -14.70
CA GLY A 34 1.41 -2.83 -14.31
C GLY A 34 1.73 -3.02 -12.83
N VAL A 35 1.36 -2.07 -11.96
CA VAL A 35 1.44 -2.20 -10.50
C VAL A 35 0.04 -2.23 -9.88
N ALA A 36 -0.24 -3.27 -9.09
CA ALA A 36 -1.42 -3.34 -8.23
C ALA A 36 -1.03 -2.95 -6.81
N VAL A 37 -1.52 -1.81 -6.33
CA VAL A 37 -1.15 -1.29 -5.01
C VAL A 37 -2.20 -1.65 -3.96
N ARG A 38 -1.75 -2.11 -2.79
CA ARG A 38 -2.59 -2.38 -1.63
C ARG A 38 -2.03 -1.64 -0.42
N LEU A 39 -2.88 -0.87 0.25
CA LEU A 39 -2.57 -0.18 1.49
C LEU A 39 -3.28 -0.87 2.66
N LEU A 40 -2.54 -1.35 3.65
CA LEU A 40 -3.09 -1.98 4.85
C LEU A 40 -2.55 -1.30 6.11
N HIS A 41 -3.41 -1.13 7.11
CA HIS A 41 -2.92 -0.86 8.46
C HIS A 41 -2.25 -2.12 9.01
N ALA A 42 -1.19 -1.98 9.82
CA ALA A 42 -0.40 -3.09 10.35
C ALA A 42 -1.27 -4.14 11.07
N ALA A 43 -2.30 -3.71 11.79
CA ALA A 43 -3.24 -4.63 12.47
C ALA A 43 -4.09 -5.49 11.51
N GLN A 44 -4.10 -5.17 10.21
CA GLN A 44 -4.82 -5.90 9.17
C GLN A 44 -3.87 -6.68 8.25
N ALA A 45 -2.56 -6.45 8.36
CA ALA A 45 -1.54 -7.12 7.58
C ALA A 45 -1.22 -8.48 8.21
N HIS A 46 -2.02 -9.48 7.86
CA HIS A 46 -1.75 -10.87 8.20
C HIS A 46 -0.94 -11.51 7.08
N GLY A 47 0.11 -12.26 7.44
CA GLY A 47 1.01 -12.89 6.48
C GLY A 47 0.24 -13.74 5.46
N HIS A 48 0.53 -13.53 4.18
CA HIS A 48 0.02 -14.37 3.11
C HIS A 48 0.71 -15.73 3.22
N ALA A 49 -0.05 -16.79 3.52
CA ALA A 49 0.36 -18.18 3.35
C ALA A 49 0.13 -18.60 1.90
#